data_AF-A0A3S3R850-F1
#
_entry.id   AF-A0A3S3R850-F1
#
_cell.length_a   1.000
_cell.length_b   1.000
_cell.length_c   1.000
_cell.angle_alpha   90.00
_cell.angle_beta   90.00
_cell.angle_gamma   90.00
#
_symmetry.space_group_name_H-M   'P 1'
#
loop_
_entity.id
_entity.type
_entity.pdbx_description
1 polymer ?
#
loop_
_entity_poly.entity_id
_entity_poly.type
_entity_poly.pdbx_seq_one_letter_code
_entity_poly.pdbx_strand_id
1 'polypeptide(L)'
;FFAVSMKSKLGYDDSLDVVGIHGVGGLIGSLLLGVFASKAVNPGGADGLLTGNTAQLVSQVMGVVVVGVYAFVVSWILVKVLHTTMGMRLTEENEVQGMDYSEHSETAYN
;
A
#
# COMPACT_ATOMS: atom_id res chain seq x y z
N PHE A 1 9.88 10.44 -2.64
CA PHE A 1 9.99 11.59 -1.71
C PHE A 1 8.63 12.22 -1.43
N PHE A 2 7.99 12.92 -2.39
CA PHE A 2 6.72 13.63 -2.13
C PHE A 2 5.62 12.76 -1.49
N ALA A 3 5.34 11.57 -2.04
CA ALA A 3 4.33 10.66 -1.52
C ALA A 3 4.61 10.22 -0.07
N VAL A 4 5.89 10.01 0.28
CA VAL A 4 6.34 9.67 1.63
C VAL A 4 6.16 10.85 2.58
N SER A 5 6.58 12.05 2.17
CA SER A 5 6.48 13.27 2.99
C SER A 5 5.05 13.75 3.25
N MET A 6 4.04 13.19 2.57
CA MET A 6 2.64 13.52 2.83
C MET A 6 2.13 12.99 4.17
N LYS A 7 2.75 11.92 4.72
CA LYS A 7 2.31 11.32 5.99
C LYS A 7 2.38 12.29 7.17
N SER A 8 3.43 13.10 7.24
CA SER A 8 3.59 14.12 8.28
C SER A 8 2.59 15.27 8.13
N LYS A 9 2.21 15.61 6.89
CA LYS A 9 1.19 16.65 6.62
C LYS A 9 -0.23 16.18 6.90
N LEU A 10 -0.51 14.90 6.64
CA LEU A 10 -1.82 14.27 6.82
C LEU A 10 -2.00 13.66 8.22
N GLY A 11 -0.93 13.62 9.03
CA GLY A 11 -0.98 13.22 10.44
C GLY A 11 -1.16 11.72 10.66
N TYR A 12 -0.77 10.86 9.70
CA TYR A 12 -0.80 9.41 9.87
C TYR A 12 0.61 8.83 10.05
N ASP A 13 0.72 7.80 10.90
CA ASP A 13 1.94 7.04 11.13
C ASP A 13 1.96 5.81 10.22
N ASP A 14 2.63 5.97 9.07
CA ASP A 14 3.04 4.89 8.19
C ASP A 14 4.53 4.65 8.44
N SER A 15 4.82 3.81 9.43
CA SER A 15 6.13 3.75 10.08
C SER A 15 7.27 3.44 9.11
N LEU A 16 6.99 2.61 8.10
CA LEU A 16 7.97 2.18 7.09
C LEU A 16 7.60 2.62 5.65
N ASP A 17 6.79 3.67 5.51
CA ASP A 17 6.47 4.32 4.22
C ASP A 17 5.74 3.43 3.20
N VAL A 18 4.96 2.44 3.64
CA VAL A 18 4.31 1.47 2.77
C VAL A 18 3.29 2.12 1.83
N VAL A 19 2.50 3.06 2.33
CA VAL A 19 1.50 3.79 1.53
C VAL A 19 2.19 4.65 0.49
N GLY A 20 3.23 5.38 0.89
CA GLY A 20 3.95 6.32 0.02
C GLY A 20 4.78 5.62 -1.08
N ILE A 21 5.42 4.49 -0.75
CA ILE A 21 6.28 3.76 -1.68
C ILE A 21 5.45 2.76 -2.50
N HIS A 22 4.77 1.83 -1.85
CA HIS A 22 4.07 0.75 -2.53
C HIS A 22 2.69 1.18 -3.02
N GLY A 23 1.91 1.88 -2.19
CA GLY A 23 0.58 2.35 -2.56
C GLY A 23 0.61 3.34 -3.73
N VAL A 24 1.28 4.48 -3.54
CA VAL A 24 1.37 5.52 -4.59
C VAL A 24 2.24 5.06 -5.77
N GLY A 25 3.35 4.37 -5.52
CA GLY A 25 4.20 3.83 -6.59
C GLY A 25 3.46 2.81 -7.46
N GLY A 26 2.71 1.90 -6.85
CA GLY A 26 1.89 0.91 -7.54
C GLY A 26 0.75 1.54 -8.35
N LEU A 27 0.09 2.57 -7.80
CA LEU A 27 -0.94 3.35 -8.51
C LEU A 27 -0.34 3.99 -9.77
N ILE A 28 0.75 4.73 -9.63
CA ILE A 28 1.38 5.43 -10.75
C ILE A 28 1.85 4.41 -11.80
N GLY A 29 2.54 3.34 -11.38
CA GLY A 29 3.00 2.29 -12.28
C GLY A 29 1.86 1.65 -13.06
N SER A 30 0.73 1.36 -12.40
CA SER A 30 -0.45 0.78 -13.05
C SER A 30 -1.08 1.70 -14.08
N LEU A 31 -1.16 3.01 -13.80
CA LEU A 31 -1.68 4.00 -14.75
C LEU A 31 -0.72 4.17 -15.93
N LEU A 32 0.60 4.21 -15.69
CA LEU A 32 1.59 4.32 -16.74
C LEU A 32 1.62 3.08 -17.64
N LEU A 33 1.34 1.89 -17.12
CA LEU A 33 1.11 0.70 -17.94
C LEU A 33 -0.04 0.94 -18.94
N GLY A 34 -1.12 1.59 -18.48
CA GLY A 34 -2.25 1.97 -19.32
C GLY A 34 -1.90 2.93 -20.45
N VAL A 35 -0.85 3.74 -20.27
CA VAL A 35 -0.39 4.74 -21.24
C VAL A 35 0.61 4.14 -22.23
N PHE A 36 1.58 3.39 -21.72
CA PHE A 36 2.78 2.99 -22.47
C PHE A 36 2.80 1.54 -22.93
N ALA A 37 1.81 0.72 -22.57
CA ALA A 37 1.75 -0.67 -23.05
C ALA A 37 1.82 -0.75 -24.59
N SER A 38 2.47 -1.79 -25.10
CA SER A 38 2.66 -1.98 -26.54
C SER A 38 2.77 -3.45 -26.87
N LYS A 39 2.02 -3.90 -27.87
CA LYS A 39 2.14 -5.27 -28.40
C LYS A 39 3.47 -5.51 -29.11
N ALA A 40 4.20 -4.45 -29.49
CA ALA A 40 5.56 -4.61 -29.99
C ALA A 40 6.53 -5.14 -28.91
N VAL A 41 6.26 -4.85 -27.63
CA VAL A 41 7.04 -5.35 -26.49
C VAL A 41 6.48 -6.68 -25.99
N ASN A 42 5.15 -6.81 -25.91
CA ASN A 42 4.47 -8.05 -25.52
C ASN A 42 3.33 -8.37 -26.50
N PRO A 43 3.55 -9.22 -27.51
CA PRO A 43 2.54 -9.57 -28.51
C PRO A 43 1.26 -10.21 -27.93
N GLY A 44 1.35 -10.86 -26.76
CA GLY A 44 0.20 -11.43 -26.05
C GLY A 44 -0.54 -10.43 -25.15
N GLY A 45 -0.07 -9.19 -25.07
CA GLY A 45 -0.66 -8.13 -24.26
C GLY A 45 -1.64 -7.24 -25.02
N ALA A 46 -1.78 -6.01 -24.52
CA ALA A 46 -2.59 -4.96 -25.13
C ALA A 46 -1.73 -3.73 -25.41
N ASP A 47 -2.18 -2.94 -26.38
CA ASP A 47 -1.64 -1.60 -26.61
C ASP A 47 -2.18 -0.65 -25.53
N GLY A 48 -1.43 0.39 -25.21
CA GLY A 48 -1.78 1.47 -24.31
C GLY A 48 -2.28 2.71 -25.05
N LEU A 49 -2.49 3.79 -24.31
CA LEU A 49 -3.01 5.04 -24.85
C LEU A 49 -2.17 5.58 -26.03
N LEU A 50 -0.85 5.60 -25.90
CA LEU A 50 0.04 6.18 -26.92
C LEU A 50 0.18 5.32 -28.17
N THR A 51 -0.19 4.03 -28.08
CA THR A 51 -0.21 3.08 -29.19
C THR A 51 -1.62 2.87 -29.75
N GLY A 52 -2.57 3.73 -29.36
CA GLY A 52 -3.89 3.83 -29.98
C GLY A 52 -5.03 3.14 -29.23
N ASN A 53 -4.79 2.58 -28.04
CA ASN A 53 -5.81 1.89 -27.26
C ASN A 53 -6.12 2.61 -25.95
N THR A 54 -7.14 3.46 -25.97
CA THR A 54 -7.65 4.19 -24.79
C THR A 54 -8.27 3.27 -23.74
N ALA A 55 -8.83 2.12 -24.15
CA ALA A 55 -9.50 1.19 -23.25
C ALA A 55 -8.53 0.56 -22.24
N GLN A 56 -7.24 0.48 -22.57
CA GLN A 56 -6.23 -0.03 -21.65
C GLN A 56 -6.05 0.90 -20.45
N LEU A 57 -5.94 2.22 -20.66
CA LEU A 57 -5.87 3.17 -19.55
C LEU A 57 -7.12 3.13 -18.66
N VAL A 58 -8.30 3.03 -19.27
CA VAL A 58 -9.57 2.89 -18.52
C VAL A 58 -9.56 1.62 -17.67
N SER A 59 -9.12 0.49 -18.24
CA SER A 59 -8.99 -0.77 -17.52
C SER A 59 -8.03 -0.66 -16.33
N GLN A 60 -6.90 0.02 -16.50
CA GLN A 60 -5.95 0.25 -15.42
C GLN A 60 -6.49 1.15 -14.30
N VAL A 61 -7.21 2.22 -14.66
CA VAL A 61 -7.89 3.09 -13.68
C VAL A 61 -8.90 2.28 -12.86
N MET A 62 -9.75 1.50 -13.54
CA MET A 62 -10.73 0.63 -12.89
C MET A 62 -10.05 -0.38 -11.97
N GLY A 63 -8.98 -1.03 -12.43
CA GLY A 63 -8.21 -1.98 -11.65
C GLY A 63 -7.66 -1.37 -10.37
N VAL A 64 -7.02 -0.20 -10.45
CA VAL A 64 -6.49 0.51 -9.27
C VAL A 64 -7.60 0.86 -8.28
N VAL A 65 -8.74 1.37 -8.75
CA VAL A 65 -9.86 1.74 -7.87
C VAL A 65 -10.44 0.51 -7.18
N VAL A 66 -10.73 -0.55 -7.94
CA VAL A 66 -11.34 -1.79 -7.40
C VAL A 66 -10.40 -2.45 -6.38
N VAL A 67 -9.13 -2.63 -6.75
CA VAL A 67 -8.15 -3.25 -5.86
C VAL A 67 -7.88 -2.37 -4.64
N GLY A 68 -7.77 -1.06 -4.82
CA GLY A 68 -7.55 -0.11 -3.71
C GLY A 68 -8.70 -0.12 -2.71
N VAL A 69 -9.95 -0.06 -3.18
CA VAL A 69 -11.14 -0.14 -2.32
C VAL A 69 -11.20 -1.48 -1.62
N TYR A 70 -11.01 -2.59 -2.35
CA TYR A 70 -11.04 -3.92 -1.76
C TYR A 70 -9.97 -4.07 -0.66
N ALA A 71 -8.72 -3.73 -0.97
CA ALA A 71 -7.61 -3.86 -0.04
C ALA A 71 -7.83 -3.01 1.22
N PHE A 72 -8.27 -1.76 1.07
CA PHE A 72 -8.55 -0.88 2.21
C PHE A 72 -9.71 -1.40 3.06
N VAL A 73 -10.88 -1.65 2.46
CA VAL A 73 -12.11 -2.01 3.19
C VAL A 73 -11.95 -3.36 3.89
N VAL A 74 -11.44 -4.37 3.20
CA VAL A 74 -11.27 -5.71 3.78
C VAL A 74 -10.21 -5.67 4.88
N SER A 75 -9.06 -5.02 4.66
CA SER A 75 -8.04 -4.91 5.71
C SER A 75 -8.54 -4.14 6.91
N TRP A 76 -9.29 -3.06 6.71
CA TRP A 76 -9.89 -2.28 7.80
C TRP A 76 -10.85 -3.12 8.64
N ILE A 77 -11.73 -3.90 8.00
CA ILE A 77 -12.65 -4.81 8.70
C ILE A 77 -11.86 -5.85 9.51
N LEU A 78 -10.87 -6.51 8.89
CA LEU A 78 -10.07 -7.54 9.55
C LEU A 78 -9.31 -6.98 10.75
N VAL A 79 -8.62 -5.85 10.59
CA VAL A 79 -7.89 -5.19 11.69
C VAL A 79 -8.84 -4.75 12.78
N LYS A 80 -10.04 -4.24 12.45
CA LYS A 80 -11.03 -3.83 13.45
C LYS A 80 -11.53 -5.02 14.26
N VAL A 81 -11.84 -6.14 13.60
CA VAL A 81 -12.24 -7.39 14.27
C VAL A 81 -11.13 -7.86 15.22
N LEU A 82 -9.91 -8.02 14.71
CA LEU A 82 -8.77 -8.48 15.50
C LEU A 82 -8.47 -7.55 16.69
N HIS A 83 -8.54 -6.24 16.48
CA HIS A 83 -8.33 -5.26 17.54
C HIS A 83 -9.37 -5.41 18.66
N THR A 84 -10.64 -5.67 18.31
CA THR A 84 -11.70 -5.87 19.31
C THR A 84 -11.66 -7.23 20.00
N THR A 85 -11.14 -8.27 19.35
CA THR A 85 -11.14 -9.64 19.90
C THR A 85 -9.86 -9.99 20.66
N MET A 86 -8.72 -9.48 20.22
CA MET A 86 -7.39 -9.86 20.75
C MET A 86 -6.58 -8.68 21.25
N GLY A 87 -6.88 -7.45 20.82
CA GLY A 87 -6.02 -6.29 21.05
C GLY A 87 -4.77 -6.34 20.16
N MET A 88 -4.66 -5.42 19.21
CA MET A 88 -3.57 -5.41 18.22
C MET A 88 -2.39 -4.49 18.58
N ARG A 89 -2.53 -3.62 19.59
CA ARG A 89 -1.51 -2.66 20.00
C ARG A 89 -1.08 -2.99 21.42
N LEU A 90 0.22 -2.82 21.71
CA LEU A 90 0.77 -2.90 23.05
C LEU A 90 0.11 -1.87 23.98
N THR A 91 0.17 -2.12 25.28
CA THR A 91 -0.09 -1.09 26.28
C THR A 91 0.96 0.02 26.15
N GLU A 92 0.63 1.25 26.58
CA GLU A 92 1.59 2.35 26.54
C GLU A 92 2.88 2.04 27.32
N GLU A 93 2.75 1.34 28.46
CA GLU A 93 3.89 0.89 29.27
C GLU A 93 4.79 -0.09 28.49
N ASN A 94 4.22 -1.10 27.84
CA ASN A 94 4.97 -2.08 27.05
C ASN A 94 5.59 -1.43 25.80
N GLU A 95 4.89 -0.48 25.17
CA GLU A 95 5.40 0.25 24.01
C GLU A 95 6.63 1.11 24.39
N VAL A 96 6.62 1.74 25.58
CA VAL A 96 7.76 2.49 26.12
C VAL A 96 8.93 1.58 26.51
N GLN A 97 8.63 0.42 27.10
CA GLN A 97 9.65 -0.56 27.49
C GLN A 97 10.33 -1.22 26.28
N GLY A 98 9.64 -1.26 25.14
CA GLY A 98 10.11 -1.87 23.89
C GLY A 98 9.61 -3.30 23.73
N MET A 99 9.29 -3.67 22.49
CA MET A 99 8.72 -4.98 22.14
C MET A 99 9.67 -6.14 22.45
N ASP A 100 10.98 -5.95 22.24
CA ASP A 100 12.00 -6.97 22.54
C ASP A 100 11.92 -7.46 23.99
N TYR A 101 11.77 -6.54 24.95
CA TYR A 101 11.69 -6.91 26.35
C TYR A 101 10.27 -7.32 26.76
N SER A 102 9.25 -6.54 26.39
CA SER A 102 7.88 -6.75 26.86
C SER A 102 7.22 -8.01 26.30
N GLU A 103 7.50 -8.37 25.04
CA GLU A 103 6.90 -9.54 24.38
C GLU A 103 7.87 -10.73 24.27
N HIS A 104 9.18 -10.49 24.28
CA HIS A 104 10.19 -11.55 24.10
C HIS A 104 11.13 -11.77 25.29
N SER A 105 11.09 -10.92 26.33
CA SER A 105 12.01 -10.98 27.48
C SER A 105 13.50 -10.96 27.10
N GLU A 106 13.83 -10.30 25.99
CA GLU A 106 15.17 -10.25 25.40
C GLU A 106 15.64 -8.80 25.17
N THR A 107 16.93 -8.62 24.93
CA THR A 107 17.53 -7.36 24.43
C THR A 107 18.24 -7.62 23.11
N ALA A 108 17.98 -6.79 22.09
CA ALA A 108 18.63 -6.96 20.78
C ALA A 108 20.16 -6.77 20.83
N TYR A 109 20.66 -5.95 21.75
CA TYR A 109 22.09 -5.62 21.88
C TYR A 109 22.49 -5.60 23.37
N ASN A 110 23.75 -5.98 23.65
CA ASN A 110 24.36 -5.99 24.99
C ASN A 110 25.61 -5.11 25.04
#